data_AF-J9BFC9-F1
#
_entry.id   AF-J9BFC9-F1
#
_cell.length_a   1.000
_cell.length_b   1.000
_cell.length_c   1.000
_cell.angle_alpha   90.00
_cell.angle_beta   90.00
_cell.angle_gamma   90.00
#
_symmetry.space_group_name_H-M   'P 1'
#
loop_
_entity.id
_entity.type
_entity.pdbx_description
1 polymer ?
#
loop_
_entity_poly.entity_id
_entity_poly.type
_entity_poly.pdbx_seq_one_letter_code
_entity_poly.pdbx_strand_id
1 'polypeptide(L)' 'MELNLEPDMQLMQDYLKRRTGGIRTVPQLYVNGKFIGDYDTTERKERNGELARVFFRAGITPRRSQLVPHKRKC' A
#
# COMPACT_ATOMS: atom_id res chain seq x y z
N MET A 1 8.69 -5.60 1.47
CA MET A 1 10.06 -5.34 1.95
C MET A 1 10.04 -5.60 3.43
N GLU A 2 10.72 -6.64 3.87
CA GLU A 2 10.77 -7.03 5.28
C GLU A 2 11.93 -6.31 5.95
N LEU A 3 11.64 -5.21 6.66
CA LEU A 3 12.70 -4.35 7.22
C LEU A 3 13.61 -5.09 8.20
N ASN A 4 13.10 -6.12 8.88
CA ASN A 4 13.87 -6.90 9.86
C ASN A 4 14.93 -7.82 9.26
N LEU A 5 14.94 -7.98 7.95
CA LEU A 5 15.97 -8.74 7.25
C LEU A 5 17.07 -7.83 6.66
N GLU A 6 16.94 -6.51 6.79
CA GLU A 6 17.86 -5.54 6.24
C GLU A 6 18.95 -5.12 7.25
N PRO A 7 20.23 -5.09 6.88
CA PRO A 7 21.31 -4.66 7.78
C PRO A 7 21.16 -3.21 8.23
N ASP A 8 20.60 -2.36 7.37
CA ASP A 8 20.38 -0.94 7.64
C ASP A 8 18.95 -0.63 8.12
N MET A 9 18.25 -1.61 8.72
CA MET A 9 16.86 -1.47 9.20
C MET A 9 16.61 -0.16 9.94
N GLN A 10 17.51 0.20 10.87
CA GLN A 10 17.38 1.40 11.69
C GLN A 10 17.38 2.67 10.82
N LEU A 11 18.33 2.79 9.90
CA LEU A 11 18.43 3.91 8.97
C LEU A 11 17.20 4.00 8.05
N MET A 12 16.72 2.84 7.59
CA MET A 12 15.50 2.76 6.79
C MET A 12 14.27 3.22 7.57
N GLN A 13 14.09 2.78 8.82
CA GLN A 13 12.97 3.21 9.66
C GLN A 13 13.03 4.71 9.96
N ASP A 14 14.22 5.26 10.21
CA ASP A 14 14.39 6.70 10.40
C ASP A 14 14.07 7.48 9.12
N TYR A 15 14.46 6.96 7.95
CA TYR A 15 14.08 7.54 6.66
C TYR A 15 12.56 7.52 6.46
N LEU A 16 11.91 6.37 6.66
CA LEU A 16 10.46 6.23 6.53
C LEU A 16 9.69 7.12 7.50
N LYS A 17 10.14 7.23 8.75
CA LYS A 17 9.55 8.14 9.75
C LYS A 17 9.56 9.59 9.26
N ARG A 18 10.64 10.05 8.63
CA ARG A 18 10.71 11.40 8.04
C ARG A 18 9.77 11.55 6.84
N ARG A 19 9.61 10.52 6.01
CA ARG A 19 8.73 10.53 4.83
C ARG A 19 7.24 10.56 5.16
N THR A 20 6.85 9.99 6.29
CA THR A 20 5.45 9.90 6.75
C THR A 20 5.04 11.01 7.72
N GLY A 21 5.97 11.85 8.18
CA GLY A 21 5.70 12.87 9.20
C GLY A 21 5.62 12.33 10.63
N GLY A 22 6.18 11.14 10.90
CA GLY A 22 6.29 10.61 12.28
C GLY A 22 5.97 9.12 12.44
N ILE A 23 5.47 8.44 11.41
CA ILE A 23 5.09 7.03 11.49
C ILE A 23 6.33 6.14 11.35
N ARG A 24 6.65 5.39 12.40
CA ARG A 24 7.76 4.42 12.44
C ARG A 24 7.31 2.97 12.32
N THR A 25 6.02 2.70 12.50
CA THR A 25 5.46 1.35 12.50
C THR A 25 5.38 0.75 11.10
N VAL A 26 5.21 -0.58 11.06
CA VAL A 26 4.94 -1.37 9.85
C VAL A 26 3.57 -2.04 9.99
N PRO A 27 2.88 -2.37 8.88
CA PRO A 27 3.24 -2.10 7.48
C PRO A 27 3.07 -0.63 7.07
N GLN A 28 3.81 -0.20 6.03
CA GLN A 28 3.62 1.09 5.35
C GLN A 28 3.42 0.87 3.84
N LEU A 29 2.28 1.29 3.31
CA LEU A 29 1.97 1.17 1.89
C LEU A 29 2.39 2.43 1.13
N TYR A 30 3.18 2.23 0.07
CA TYR A 30 3.53 3.28 -0.88
C TYR A 30 3.09 2.86 -2.30
N VAL A 31 2.55 3.80 -3.06
CA VAL A 31 2.18 3.63 -4.47
C VAL A 31 2.78 4.78 -5.26
N ASN A 32 3.56 4.47 -6.30
CA ASN A 32 4.32 5.46 -7.10
C ASN A 32 5.14 6.43 -6.22
N GLY A 33 5.79 5.91 -5.17
CA GLY A 33 6.61 6.68 -4.23
C GLY A 33 5.85 7.55 -3.23
N LYS A 34 4.51 7.57 -3.27
CA LYS A 34 3.65 8.31 -2.33
C LYS A 34 3.15 7.40 -1.22
N PHE A 35 3.23 7.87 0.03
CA PHE A 35 2.67 7.19 1.19
C PHE A 35 1.13 7.15 1.10
N ILE A 36 0.56 5.94 1.21
CA ILE A 36 -0.88 5.69 1.13
C ILE A 36 -1.48 5.47 2.52
N GLY A 37 -0.78 4.77 3.41
CA GLY A 37 -1.26 4.51 4.76
C GLY A 37 -0.48 3.41 5.48
N ASP A 38 -0.71 3.33 6.79
CA ASP A 38 -0.44 2.16 7.63
C ASP A 38 -1.52 1.08 7.43
N TYR A 39 -1.55 0.05 8.28
CA TYR A 39 -2.55 -1.02 8.21
C TYR A 39 -3.97 -0.46 8.33
N ASP A 40 -4.30 0.24 9.42
CA ASP A 40 -5.66 0.72 9.69
C ASP A 40 -6.16 1.67 8.59
N THR A 41 -5.28 2.55 8.10
CA THR A 41 -5.62 3.45 7.00
C THR A 41 -5.83 2.69 5.70
N THR A 42 -5.00 1.69 5.42
CA THR A 42 -5.12 0.87 4.21
C THR A 42 -6.39 0.02 4.24
N GLU A 43 -6.70 -0.60 5.37
CA GLU A 43 -7.93 -1.38 5.57
C GLU A 43 -9.16 -0.49 5.40
N ARG A 44 -9.20 0.70 6.01
CA ARG A 44 -10.29 1.65 5.84
C ARG A 44 -10.49 2.05 4.36
N LYS A 45 -9.40 2.27 3.63
CA LYS A 45 -9.41 2.60 2.18
C LYS A 45 -9.85 1.42 1.32
N GLU A 46 -9.57 0.20 1.74
CA GLU A 46 -10.05 -1.00 1.08
C GLU A 46 -11.57 -1.11 1.24
N ARG A 47 -12.06 -1.04 2.48
CA ARG A 47 -13.48 -1.14 2.81
C ARG A 47 -14.35 -0.09 2.12
N ASN A 48 -13.85 1.14 1.96
CA ASN A 48 -14.59 2.22 1.30
C ASN A 48 -14.33 2.31 -0.22
N GLY A 49 -13.49 1.44 -0.79
CA GLY A 49 -13.14 1.40 -2.21
C GLY A 49 -12.17 2.49 -2.70
N GLU A 50 -11.64 3.35 -1.82
CA GLU A 50 -10.61 4.34 -2.15
C GLU A 50 -9.32 3.66 -2.62
N LEU A 51 -8.93 2.54 -2.00
CA LEU A 51 -7.72 1.82 -2.36
C LEU A 51 -7.76 1.35 -3.82
N ALA A 52 -8.90 0.82 -4.26
CA ALA A 52 -9.12 0.44 -5.66
C ALA A 52 -8.98 1.65 -6.61
N ARG A 53 -9.43 2.85 -6.20
CA ARG A 53 -9.25 4.09 -6.98
C ARG A 53 -7.79 4.52 -7.03
N VAL A 54 -7.04 4.38 -5.94
CA VAL A 54 -5.59 4.64 -5.89
C VAL A 54 -4.86 3.72 -6.87
N PHE A 55 -5.12 2.41 -6.80
CA PHE A 55 -4.50 1.43 -7.70
C PHE A 55 -4.88 1.63 -9.16
N PHE A 56 -6.15 1.95 -9.44
CA PHE A 56 -6.59 2.29 -10.80
C PHE A 56 -5.86 3.52 -11.36
N ARG A 57 -5.76 4.60 -10.57
CA ARG A 57 -5.03 5.82 -10.97
C ARG A 57 -3.53 5.59 -11.14
N ALA A 58 -2.96 4.64 -10.40
CA ALA A 58 -1.56 4.25 -10.53
C ALA A 58 -1.30 3.28 -11.71
N GLY A 59 -2.35 2.84 -12.42
CA GLY A 59 -2.22 1.87 -13.52
C GLY A 59 -2.01 0.42 -13.07
N ILE A 60 -2.23 0.11 -11.78
CA ILE A 60 -1.99 -1.21 -11.20
C ILE A 60 -3.15 -2.17 -11.51
N THR A 61 -4.39 -1.68 -11.37
CA THR A 61 -5.60 -2.47 -11.63
C THR A 61 -6.34 -1.92 -12.84
N PRO A 62 -6.89 -2.77 -13.72
CA PRO A 62 -7.66 -2.32 -14.87
C PRO A 62 -9.02 -1.76 -14.44
N ARG A 63 -9.75 -1.08 -15.36
CA ARG A 63 -11.14 -0.68 -15.06
C ARG A 63 -11.97 -1.93 -14.78
N ARG A 64 -12.99 -1.83 -13.91
CA ARG A 64 -13.89 -2.96 -13.60
C ARG A 64 -14.51 -3.58 -14.86
N SER A 65 -14.74 -2.80 -15.90
CA SER A 65 -15.22 -3.26 -17.23
C SER A 65 -14.20 -4.13 -18.00
N GLN A 66 -12.93 -4.10 -17.61
CA GLN A 66 -11.83 -4.86 -18.19
C GLN A 66 -11.42 -6.05 -17.31
N LEU A 67 -12.06 -6.25 -16.16
CA LEU A 67 -11.84 -7.44 -15.35
C LEU A 67 -12.51 -8.62 -16.05
N VAL A 68 -11.73 -9.61 -16.45
CA VAL A 68 -12.27 -10.91 -16.86
C VAL A 68 -13.05 -11.48 -15.67
N PRO A 69 -14.27 -12.01 -15.87
CA PRO A 69 -15.00 -12.64 -14.78
C PRO A 69 -14.14 -13.76 -14.21
N HIS A 70 -13.72 -13.62 -12.95
CA HIS A 70 -13.08 -14.72 -12.24
C HIS A 70 -14.16 -15.80 -12.09
N LYS A 71 -14.07 -16.88 -12.88
CA LYS A 71 -14.92 -18.05 -12.67
C LYS A 71 -14.59 -18.57 -11.28
N ARG A 72 -15.51 -18.38 -10.33
CA ARG A 72 -15.46 -19.14 -9.07
C ARG A 72 -15.50 -20.61 -9.50
N LYS A 73 -14.43 -21.36 -9.24
CA LYS A 73 -14.52 -22.81 -9.29
C LYS A 73 -15.51 -23.20 -8.19
N CYS A 74 -16.58 -23.90 -8.59
CA CYS A 74 -17.44 -24.62 -7.67
C CYS A 74 -16.62 -25.66 -6.88
#